data_AF-A0ABD6B7A8-F1
#
_entry.id   AF-A0ABD6B7A8-F1
#
_cell.length_a   1.000
_cell.length_b   1.000
_cell.length_c   1.000
_cell.angle_alpha   90.00
_cell.angle_beta   90.00
_cell.angle_gamma   90.00
#
_symmetry.space_group_name_H-M   'P 1'
#
loop_
_entity.id
_entity.type
_entity.pdbx_description
1 polymer ?
#
loop_
_entity_poly.entity_id
_entity_poly.type
_entity_poly.pdbx_seq_one_letter_code
_entity_poly.pdbx_strand_id
1 'polypeptide(L)'
;ARLGVLEAVRAGATTICEYAGEVGTLVEEVYQPLGVDVVAVETINEVPDERGDLGPRELYPFDREQGETALARADRLFERFGDDPLVTPAYGPQALDMVSPELLQTVQQHAHERGAKLHLHTAQGERES
;
A
#
# COMPACT_ATOMS: atom_id res chain seq x y z
N ALA A 1 4.48 -11.14 8.91
CA ALA A 1 3.69 -11.74 7.80
C ALA A 1 3.54 -13.26 7.90
N ARG A 2 4.62 -14.07 7.76
CA ARG A 2 4.52 -15.54 7.56
C ARG A 2 3.66 -16.34 8.55
N LEU A 3 3.66 -16.01 9.85
CA LEU A 3 2.79 -16.70 10.82
C LEU A 3 1.31 -16.33 10.62
N GLY A 4 1.00 -15.04 10.45
CA GLY A 4 -0.38 -14.55 10.20
C GLY A 4 -0.96 -15.09 8.89
N VAL A 5 -0.19 -14.98 7.80
CA VAL A 5 0.08 -16.05 6.82
C VAL A 5 -0.72 -17.35 6.96
N LEU A 6 -0.01 -18.28 7.60
CA LEU A 6 -0.40 -19.66 7.84
C LEU A 6 -1.65 -19.77 8.71
N GLU A 7 -1.84 -18.88 9.68
CA GLU A 7 -3.03 -18.86 10.53
C GLU A 7 -4.30 -18.52 9.74
N ALA A 8 -4.24 -17.50 8.88
CA ALA A 8 -5.35 -17.12 8.01
C ALA A 8 -5.71 -18.23 7.03
N VAL A 9 -4.70 -18.84 6.40
CA VAL A 9 -4.89 -19.99 5.50
C VAL A 9 -5.49 -21.18 6.24
N ARG A 10 -4.99 -21.49 7.45
CA ARG A 10 -5.52 -22.56 8.29
C ARG A 10 -6.96 -22.28 8.75
N ALA A 11 -7.34 -21.01 8.89
CA ALA A 11 -8.70 -20.58 9.18
C ALA A 11 -9.63 -20.58 7.96
N GLY A 12 -9.12 -20.94 6.77
CA GLY A 12 -9.88 -21.08 5.53
C GLY A 12 -9.83 -19.87 4.60
N ALA A 13 -9.00 -18.85 4.87
CA ALA A 13 -8.77 -17.76 3.94
C ALA A 13 -7.97 -18.26 2.72
N THR A 14 -8.49 -18.05 1.52
CA THR A 14 -7.84 -18.44 0.27
C THR A 14 -7.13 -17.29 -0.43
N THR A 15 -7.51 -16.06 -0.10
CA THR A 15 -6.95 -14.81 -0.65
C THR A 15 -6.69 -13.83 0.49
N ILE A 16 -5.53 -13.16 0.47
CA ILE A 16 -5.11 -12.20 1.50
C ILE A 16 -4.79 -10.85 0.85
N CYS A 17 -5.27 -9.76 1.41
CA CYS A 17 -4.77 -8.43 1.04
C CYS A 17 -3.58 -8.10 1.94
N GLU A 18 -2.38 -7.99 1.35
CA GLU A 18 -1.19 -7.52 2.06
C GLU A 18 -1.02 -6.03 1.79
N TYR A 19 -1.00 -5.25 2.87
CA TYR A 19 -0.91 -3.79 2.84
C TYR A 19 0.18 -3.38 3.82
N ALA A 20 1.37 -3.08 3.29
CA ALA A 20 2.54 -2.73 4.08
C ALA A 20 3.56 -1.95 3.23
N GLY A 21 4.75 -1.69 3.76
CA GLY A 21 5.92 -1.35 2.96
C GLY A 21 6.70 -2.61 2.58
N GLU A 22 7.35 -2.59 1.41
CA GLU A 22 8.19 -3.69 0.89
C GLU A 22 7.40 -5.01 0.71
N VAL A 23 6.15 -4.89 0.28
CA VAL A 23 5.25 -6.01 -0.02
C VAL A 23 5.83 -6.91 -1.10
N GLY A 24 6.60 -6.37 -2.03
CA GLY A 24 7.29 -7.17 -3.05
C GLY A 24 8.16 -8.27 -2.44
N THR A 25 8.85 -8.01 -1.33
CA THR A 25 9.63 -9.03 -0.61
C THR A 25 8.71 -10.07 0.05
N LEU A 26 7.60 -9.63 0.64
CA LEU A 26 6.64 -10.55 1.26
C LEU A 26 6.00 -11.50 0.24
N VAL A 27 5.70 -11.01 -0.96
CA VAL A 27 5.19 -11.84 -2.06
C VAL A 27 6.13 -13.01 -2.34
N GLU A 28 7.43 -12.74 -2.48
CA GLU A 28 8.43 -13.75 -2.83
C GLU A 28 8.77 -14.70 -1.68
N GLU A 29 8.90 -14.17 -0.46
CA GLU A 29 9.36 -14.96 0.69
C GLU A 29 8.23 -15.72 1.38
N VAL A 30 6.97 -15.27 1.20
CA VAL A 30 5.82 -15.79 1.94
C VAL A 30 4.71 -16.27 1.02
N TYR A 31 4.15 -15.41 0.17
CA TYR A 31 2.92 -15.75 -0.56
C TYR A 31 3.14 -16.77 -1.68
N GLN A 32 4.13 -16.55 -2.55
CA GLN A 32 4.45 -17.48 -3.63
C GLN A 32 4.88 -18.87 -3.11
N PRO A 33 5.76 -19.00 -2.09
CA PRO A 33 6.14 -20.32 -1.56
C PRO A 33 4.97 -21.08 -0.91
N LEU A 34 3.98 -20.36 -0.38
CA LEU A 34 2.80 -20.96 0.22
C LEU A 34 1.67 -21.21 -0.79
N GLY A 35 1.79 -20.70 -2.02
CA GLY A 35 0.75 -20.81 -3.05
C GLY A 35 -0.56 -20.11 -2.66
N VAL A 36 -0.47 -19.00 -1.95
CA VAL A 36 -1.62 -18.22 -1.45
C VAL A 36 -1.88 -17.05 -2.38
N ASP A 37 -3.12 -16.87 -2.79
CA ASP A 37 -3.56 -15.71 -3.57
C ASP A 37 -3.41 -14.43 -2.74
N VAL A 38 -2.79 -13.40 -3.32
CA VAL A 38 -2.49 -12.14 -2.64
C VAL A 38 -2.87 -10.93 -3.47
N VAL A 39 -3.59 -10.00 -2.86
CA VAL A 39 -3.69 -8.62 -3.34
C VAL A 39 -2.52 -7.84 -2.71
N ALA A 40 -1.52 -7.51 -3.51
CA ALA A 40 -0.28 -6.88 -3.06
C ALA A 40 -0.39 -5.35 -3.13
N VAL A 41 -0.27 -4.67 -2.00
CA VAL A 41 -0.49 -3.23 -1.88
C VAL A 41 0.64 -2.54 -1.12
N GLU A 42 1.47 -1.78 -1.83
CA GLU A 42 2.45 -0.89 -1.18
C GLU A 42 1.74 0.32 -0.56
N THR A 43 2.09 0.62 0.68
CA THR A 43 1.65 1.84 1.36
C THR A 43 2.33 3.05 0.73
N ILE A 44 1.52 4.00 0.23
CA ILE A 44 1.97 5.29 -0.31
C ILE A 44 1.60 6.37 0.71
N ASN A 45 2.64 7.01 1.25
CA ASN A 45 2.56 7.99 2.33
C ASN A 45 3.67 9.04 2.15
N GLU A 46 3.37 10.31 2.44
CA GLU A 46 4.31 11.45 2.39
C GLU A 46 4.51 12.10 3.77
N VAL A 47 4.06 11.45 4.84
CA VAL A 47 4.21 11.91 6.23
C VAL A 47 5.40 11.16 6.85
N PRO A 48 6.45 11.87 7.28
CA PRO A 48 7.58 11.26 7.95
C PRO A 48 7.18 10.43 9.18
N ASP A 49 7.84 9.29 9.38
CA ASP A 49 7.63 8.43 10.55
C ASP A 49 8.03 9.15 11.85
N GLU A 50 9.07 9.99 11.78
CA GLU A 50 9.53 10.81 12.90
C GLU A 50 8.66 12.06 13.04
N ARG A 51 7.64 11.91 13.89
CA ARG A 51 6.76 12.98 14.35
C ARG A 51 7.43 13.88 15.39
N GLY A 52 8.60 14.44 15.07
CA GLY A 52 9.35 15.27 16.02
C GLY A 52 8.56 16.51 16.42
N ASP A 53 8.31 16.70 17.72
CA ASP A 53 7.84 17.90 18.47
C ASP A 53 6.96 18.96 17.74
N LEU A 54 6.21 18.57 16.71
CA LEU A 54 5.31 19.48 16.02
C LEU A 54 4.10 19.72 16.92
N GLY A 55 3.77 21.00 17.13
CA GLY A 55 2.64 21.37 17.95
C GLY A 55 1.34 20.73 17.41
N PRO A 56 0.30 20.55 18.24
CA PRO A 56 -0.95 19.86 17.86
C PRO A 56 -1.76 20.52 16.72
N ARG A 57 -1.21 21.55 16.08
CA ARG A 57 -1.79 22.32 14.96
C ARG A 57 -0.85 22.49 13.77
N GLU A 58 0.39 21.99 13.84
CA GLU A 58 1.31 22.08 12.71
C GLU A 58 1.11 20.88 11.79
N LEU A 59 0.82 21.17 10.52
CA LEU A 59 0.76 20.16 9.47
C LEU A 59 2.17 19.67 9.20
N TYR A 60 2.38 18.36 9.18
CA TYR A 60 3.62 17.77 8.68
C TYR A 60 3.80 18.22 7.23
N PRO A 61 4.92 18.87 6.86
CA PRO A 61 5.20 19.12 5.46
C PRO A 61 5.36 17.76 4.77
N PHE A 62 4.68 17.58 3.63
CA PHE A 62 4.82 16.36 2.84
C PHE A 62 6.26 16.15 2.40
N ASP A 63 6.78 14.96 2.65
CA ASP A 63 8.03 14.45 2.10
C ASP A 63 7.75 13.82 0.73
N ARG A 64 7.98 14.61 -0.32
CA ARG A 64 7.74 14.19 -1.70
C ARG A 64 8.64 13.04 -2.12
N GLU A 65 9.89 12.99 -1.64
CA GLU A 65 10.83 11.93 -1.99
C GLU A 65 10.38 10.60 -1.40
N GLN A 66 9.84 10.63 -0.17
CA GLN A 66 9.21 9.46 0.45
C GLN A 66 8.01 8.97 -0.38
N GLY A 67 7.11 9.87 -0.78
CA GLY A 67 5.94 9.55 -1.59
C GLY A 67 6.29 8.98 -2.97
N GLU A 68 7.24 9.60 -3.67
CA GLU A 68 7.74 9.12 -4.96
C GLU A 68 8.41 7.75 -4.84
N THR A 69 9.18 7.53 -3.77
CA THR A 69 9.80 6.22 -3.50
C THR A 69 8.74 5.15 -3.24
N ALA A 70 7.68 5.48 -2.51
CA ALA A 70 6.57 4.58 -2.25
C ALA A 70 5.75 4.26 -3.51
N LEU A 71 5.47 5.25 -4.34
CA LEU A 71 4.84 5.04 -5.65
C LEU A 71 5.72 4.15 -6.54
N ALA A 72 7.02 4.39 -6.58
CA ALA A 72 7.93 3.55 -7.36
C ALA A 72 7.96 2.09 -6.86
N ARG A 73 7.81 1.84 -5.55
CA ARG A 73 7.60 0.47 -5.03
C ARG A 73 6.28 -0.12 -5.53
N ALA A 74 5.19 0.64 -5.49
CA ALA A 74 3.89 0.19 -5.99
C ALA A 74 3.95 -0.16 -7.48
N ASP A 75 4.56 0.69 -8.31
CA ASP A 75 4.74 0.44 -9.75
C ASP A 75 5.53 -0.86 -10.00
N ARG A 76 6.60 -1.09 -9.22
CA ARG A 76 7.40 -2.33 -9.30
C ARG A 76 6.61 -3.60 -9.03
N LEU A 77 5.54 -3.56 -8.23
CA LEU A 77 4.67 -4.74 -8.05
C LEU A 77 4.02 -5.17 -9.37
N PHE A 78 3.56 -4.21 -10.17
CA PHE A 78 2.97 -4.49 -11.48
C PHE A 78 4.00 -5.04 -12.46
N GLU A 79 5.19 -4.42 -12.50
CA GLU A 79 6.27 -4.85 -13.39
C GLU A 79 6.74 -6.27 -13.09
N ARG A 80 6.79 -6.63 -11.81
CA ARG A 80 7.38 -7.88 -11.35
C ARG A 80 6.39 -9.04 -11.24
N PHE A 81 5.15 -8.74 -10.89
CA PHE A 81 4.14 -9.77 -10.57
C PHE A 81 2.85 -9.65 -11.39
N GLY A 82 2.75 -8.71 -12.34
CA GLY A 82 1.52 -8.48 -13.11
C GLY A 82 1.02 -9.68 -13.94
N ASP A 83 1.90 -10.60 -14.29
CA ASP A 83 1.58 -11.84 -15.01
C ASP A 83 1.44 -13.07 -14.08
N ASP A 84 1.66 -12.92 -12.77
CA ASP A 84 1.53 -14.01 -11.81
C ASP A 84 0.04 -14.27 -11.49
N PRO A 85 -0.49 -15.48 -11.74
CA PRO A 85 -1.91 -15.76 -11.56
C PRO A 85 -2.38 -15.72 -10.10
N LEU A 86 -1.47 -15.70 -9.12
CA LEU A 86 -1.76 -15.64 -7.68
C LEU A 86 -1.45 -14.28 -7.06
N VAL A 87 -0.99 -13.30 -7.85
CA VAL A 87 -0.66 -11.97 -7.35
C VAL A 87 -1.48 -10.93 -8.10
N THR A 88 -2.25 -10.15 -7.37
CA THR A 88 -2.97 -8.98 -7.90
C THR A 88 -2.37 -7.70 -7.32
N PRO A 89 -1.50 -6.98 -8.05
CA PRO A 89 -1.00 -5.68 -7.60
C PRO A 89 -2.12 -4.63 -7.54
N ALA A 90 -2.06 -3.75 -6.54
CA ALA A 90 -2.96 -2.59 -6.40
C ALA A 90 -2.24 -1.42 -5.74
N TYR A 91 -2.79 -0.22 -5.89
CA TYR A 91 -2.22 1.01 -5.32
C TYR A 91 -2.82 1.30 -3.94
N GLY A 92 -1.97 1.67 -2.98
CA GLY A 92 -2.35 1.90 -1.59
C GLY A 92 -2.02 3.29 -1.05
N PRO A 93 -2.63 4.38 -1.54
CA PRO A 93 -2.54 5.66 -0.81
C PRO A 93 -3.09 5.49 0.60
N GLN A 94 -2.34 5.93 1.62
CA GLN A 94 -2.68 5.64 3.01
C GLN A 94 -3.97 6.32 3.47
N ALA A 95 -4.00 7.65 3.40
CA ALA A 95 -5.15 8.49 3.73
C ALA A 95 -5.03 9.84 3.00
N LEU A 96 -6.16 10.56 2.86
CA LEU A 96 -6.19 11.83 2.13
C LEU A 96 -5.37 12.95 2.80
N ASP A 97 -5.17 12.88 4.11
CA ASP A 97 -4.35 13.81 4.89
C ASP A 97 -2.88 13.40 4.96
N MET A 98 -2.52 12.24 4.38
CA MET A 98 -1.16 11.69 4.41
C MET A 98 -0.50 11.61 3.01
N VAL A 99 -1.22 12.04 1.97
CA VAL A 99 -0.76 12.06 0.59
C VAL A 99 -1.20 13.38 -0.04
N SER A 100 -0.28 14.07 -0.69
CA SER A 100 -0.53 15.32 -1.41
C SER A 100 -1.53 15.12 -2.54
N PRO A 101 -2.32 16.16 -2.88
CA PRO A 101 -3.24 16.11 -4.02
C PRO A 101 -2.54 15.76 -5.34
N GLU A 102 -1.32 16.25 -5.54
CA GLU A 102 -0.52 15.98 -6.73
C GLU A 102 -0.17 14.48 -6.84
N LEU A 103 0.35 13.88 -5.76
CA LEU A 103 0.68 12.46 -5.76
C LEU A 103 -0.57 11.59 -5.87
N LEU A 104 -1.69 11.97 -5.23
CA LEU A 104 -2.97 11.27 -5.38
C LEU A 104 -3.46 11.27 -6.83
N GLN A 105 -3.29 12.37 -7.56
CA GLN A 105 -3.64 12.44 -8.99
C GLN A 105 -2.75 11.52 -9.83
N THR A 106 -1.45 11.48 -9.56
CA THR A 106 -0.51 10.57 -10.23
C THR A 106 -0.87 9.11 -9.97
N VAL A 107 -1.14 8.75 -8.71
CA VAL A 107 -1.58 7.41 -8.32
C VAL A 107 -2.88 7.03 -9.03
N GLN A 108 -3.86 7.94 -9.09
CA GLN A 108 -5.11 7.71 -9.81
C GLN A 108 -4.87 7.47 -11.30
N GLN A 109 -3.99 8.26 -11.93
CA GLN A 109 -3.64 8.10 -13.34
C GLN A 109 -3.00 6.73 -13.60
N HIS A 110 -2.00 6.36 -12.79
CA HIS A 110 -1.32 5.07 -12.92
C HIS A 110 -2.28 3.89 -12.76
N ALA A 111 -3.20 3.98 -11.79
CA ALA A 111 -4.23 2.98 -11.56
C ALA A 111 -5.18 2.88 -12.77
N HIS A 112 -5.61 4.01 -13.32
CA HIS A 112 -6.48 4.05 -14.50
C HIS A 112 -5.82 3.44 -15.74
N GLU A 113 -4.57 3.83 -16.03
CA GLU A 113 -3.81 3.33 -17.19
C GLU A 113 -3.61 1.80 -17.16
N ARG A 114 -3.51 1.22 -15.96
CA ARG A 114 -3.32 -0.22 -15.74
C ARG A 114 -4.62 -0.98 -15.48
N GLY A 115 -5.76 -0.30 -15.36
CA GLY A 115 -7.02 -0.91 -14.92
C GLY A 115 -6.95 -1.49 -13.50
N ALA A 116 -6.09 -0.94 -12.65
CA ALA A 116 -5.80 -1.43 -11.31
C ALA A 116 -6.76 -0.88 -10.25
N LYS A 117 -6.86 -1.57 -9.11
CA LYS A 117 -7.64 -1.13 -7.95
C LYS A 117 -6.84 -0.15 -7.08
N LEU A 118 -7.57 0.67 -6.33
CA LEU A 118 -7.07 1.53 -5.26
C LEU A 118 -7.62 1.06 -3.92
N HIS A 119 -6.74 0.91 -2.93
CA HIS A 119 -7.10 0.64 -1.54
C HIS A 119 -6.71 1.85 -0.67
N LEU A 120 -7.71 2.56 -0.15
CA LEU A 120 -7.52 3.80 0.60
C LEU A 120 -8.26 3.70 1.93
N HIS A 121 -7.62 4.09 3.04
CA HIS A 121 -8.33 4.25 4.30
C HIS A 121 -9.22 5.50 4.20
N THR A 122 -10.53 5.30 4.27
CA THR A 122 -11.52 6.39 4.28
C THR A 122 -12.11 6.48 5.69
N ALA A 123 -11.97 7.64 6.33
CA ALA A 123 -12.40 7.95 7.70
C ALA A 123 -11.78 7.08 8.82
N GLN A 124 -10.57 7.41 9.26
CA GLN A 124 -10.07 7.03 10.60
C GLN A 124 -10.04 8.26 11.53
N GLY A 125 -11.19 8.57 12.15
CA GLY A 125 -11.30 9.47 13.31
C GLY A 125 -12.46 10.47 13.23
N GLU A 126 -13.17 10.68 14.35
CA GLU A 126 -14.26 11.66 14.56
C GLU A 126 -13.77 13.13 14.45
N ARG A 127 -13.25 13.54 13.29
CA ARG A 127 -12.87 14.92 13.00
C ARG A 127 -13.47 15.45 11.70
N GLU A 128 -14.58 14.86 11.30
CA GLU A 128 -15.51 15.42 10.30
C GLU A 128 -16.90 15.57 10.94
N SER A 129 -17.04 16.58 11.80
CA SER A 129 -18.32 17.20 12.17
C SER A 129 -18.18 18.71 12.09
#